data_AF-A0A540MKA9-F1
#
_entry.id   AF-A0A540MKA9-F1
#
_cell.length_a   1.000
_cell.length_b   1.000
_cell.length_c   1.000
_cell.angle_alpha   90.00
_cell.angle_beta   90.00
_cell.angle_gamma   90.00
#
_symmetry.space_group_name_H-M   'P 1'
#
loop_
_entity.id
_entity.type
_entity.pdbx_description
1 polymer ?
#
loop_
_entity_poly.entity_id
_entity_poly.type
_entity_poly.pdbx_seq_one_letter_code
_entity_poly.pdbx_strand_id
1 'polypeptide(L)'
;MDYLKKKEKKTLPTNVTKEQACTRPFCFFCTMKEPNSFKRRAGISACFKELPLREDQGNVLVLSSLWNVAMAHPDDPEFPSLGIFDCMARFIHKGINNKSTSWIQRDQNIFIPYYAAHVIGSYTMNKAAFAEKAVASGVIPPLLELLRGKMSWVEQRVAVRALGHLASYERTFEAVAEYEEEVVNLAIKLASTCLDVVYVSFVGVKDEIKRQKYHCNLLTRGVGGFEMENCKAEEWASQLQCWSLYILNCFACKERSLNLICKGNFLKELCGMWGGLANHSSPAGIGLVRILCYSKYGRKKIAESKVVIESLCNLSRSSDDWQYMGIDCLLLLLKDPSTRYKVIDMAALFLVDLVELKSLGDRSNLGEAITKALLLNELNKNRRIEKCLEEVWNLKVQRRKKERLLSEEKIEESRVLVDLMKQEANHMFCIGEIEEAIMKYSEALKMCPLVLRKERMVLYSNRAQCELLIGDADAAIRDSTRALCLSSPVNSHSKSLWRRSQAYDMKGLAKESMMDCLMFINGCIKSESSKRVKVPYYAARMISKQMDATWLFATARSKMATVDDQDFQEIKEVQKSESRVNLHESSSDKQDYHDEMMRIVMQKKGLSTIFEEPLTQLKEESWRKMERTKTL
;
A
#
# COMPACT_ATOMS: atom_id res chain seq x y z
N MET A 1 -18.25 -45.11 -0.94
CA MET A 1 -18.63 -46.46 -1.42
C MET A 1 -19.49 -46.27 -2.63
N ASP A 2 -18.89 -46.52 -3.79
CA ASP A 2 -19.43 -46.67 -5.15
C ASP A 2 -20.61 -45.82 -5.61
N TYR A 3 -20.39 -45.04 -6.68
CA TYR A 3 -21.07 -45.26 -7.96
C TYR A 3 -20.36 -44.49 -9.08
N LEU A 4 -19.51 -45.22 -9.81
CA LEU A 4 -19.05 -44.90 -11.16
C LEU A 4 -20.23 -45.01 -12.14
N LYS A 5 -20.41 -44.01 -13.03
CA LYS A 5 -20.89 -44.25 -14.40
C LYS A 5 -20.59 -43.08 -15.35
N LYS A 6 -19.68 -43.37 -16.28
CA LYS A 6 -19.59 -42.95 -17.70
C LYS A 6 -20.24 -41.62 -18.09
N LYS A 7 -19.42 -40.68 -18.57
CA LYS A 7 -19.78 -39.80 -19.69
C LYS A 7 -18.76 -39.96 -20.82
N GLU A 8 -19.32 -40.14 -21.99
CA GLU A 8 -18.70 -40.60 -23.23
C GLU A 8 -17.71 -39.59 -23.81
N LYS A 9 -16.59 -40.12 -24.32
CA LYS A 9 -15.67 -39.41 -25.21
C LYS A 9 -16.40 -39.18 -26.54
N LYS A 10 -16.84 -37.95 -26.79
CA LYS A 10 -17.04 -37.46 -28.16
C LYS A 10 -15.67 -37.19 -28.77
N THR A 11 -15.24 -38.10 -29.64
CA THR A 11 -14.13 -37.91 -30.58
C THR A 11 -14.46 -36.73 -31.50
N LEU A 12 -13.73 -35.62 -31.31
CA LEU A 12 -13.65 -34.55 -32.31
C LEU A 12 -12.86 -35.06 -33.53
N PRO A 13 -13.26 -34.69 -34.77
CA PRO A 13 -12.59 -35.16 -35.97
C PRO A 13 -11.16 -34.63 -36.02
N THR A 14 -10.22 -35.54 -36.19
CA THR A 14 -8.81 -35.30 -36.53
C THR A 14 -8.72 -34.67 -37.93
N ASN A 15 -8.95 -33.36 -38.01
CA ASN A 15 -8.41 -32.57 -39.10
C ASN A 15 -6.96 -32.22 -38.76
N VAL A 16 -6.06 -33.13 -39.14
CA VAL A 16 -4.63 -32.83 -39.27
C VAL A 16 -4.50 -31.81 -40.41
N THR A 17 -4.70 -30.53 -40.09
CA THR A 17 -4.22 -29.45 -40.94
C THR A 17 -2.69 -29.51 -40.87
N LYS A 18 -2.06 -29.94 -41.98
CA LYS A 18 -0.62 -29.79 -42.21
C LYS A 18 -0.20 -28.38 -41.77
N GLU A 19 0.64 -28.28 -40.73
CA GLU A 19 1.29 -27.02 -40.37
C GLU A 19 1.99 -26.50 -41.64
N GLN A 20 1.52 -25.36 -42.17
CA GLN A 20 2.24 -24.65 -43.22
C GLN A 20 3.67 -24.43 -42.74
N ALA A 21 4.66 -24.91 -43.51
CA ALA A 21 6.06 -24.72 -43.20
C ALA A 21 6.34 -23.22 -43.07
N CYS A 22 6.76 -22.78 -41.88
CA CYS A 22 7.08 -21.38 -41.65
C CYS A 22 8.26 -20.99 -42.54
N THR A 23 8.04 -20.09 -43.49
CA THR A 23 9.06 -19.62 -44.45
C THR A 23 9.95 -18.51 -43.89
N ARG A 24 9.75 -18.10 -42.62
CA ARG A 24 10.46 -16.99 -42.01
C ARG A 24 11.81 -17.45 -41.43
N PRO A 25 12.94 -16.97 -41.96
CA PRO A 25 14.25 -17.29 -41.38
C PRO A 25 14.33 -16.74 -39.96
N PHE A 26 14.83 -17.53 -38.99
CA PHE A 26 14.92 -17.16 -37.56
C PHE A 26 13.57 -16.86 -36.89
N CYS A 27 12.50 -17.55 -37.27
CA CYS A 27 11.24 -17.48 -36.56
C CYS A 27 11.38 -18.01 -35.12
N PHE A 28 11.21 -17.12 -34.13
CA PHE A 28 11.33 -17.45 -32.71
C PHE A 28 10.46 -18.65 -32.30
N PHE A 29 9.21 -18.72 -32.76
CA PHE A 29 8.30 -19.81 -32.40
C PHE A 29 8.70 -21.16 -33.01
N CYS A 30 9.25 -21.17 -34.24
CA CYS A 30 9.80 -22.38 -34.84
C CYS A 30 11.05 -22.83 -34.09
N THR A 31 11.92 -21.90 -33.70
CA THR A 31 13.09 -22.19 -32.88
C THR A 31 12.69 -22.76 -31.52
N MET A 32 11.66 -22.23 -30.86
CA MET A 32 11.15 -22.78 -29.60
C MET A 32 10.62 -24.21 -29.74
N LYS A 33 10.09 -24.59 -30.92
CA LYS A 33 9.63 -25.95 -31.23
C LYS A 33 10.76 -26.93 -31.59
N GLU A 34 12.01 -26.48 -31.72
CA GLU A 34 13.15 -27.35 -32.04
C GLU A 34 13.37 -28.38 -30.90
N PRO A 35 13.28 -29.69 -31.18
CA PRO A 35 13.41 -30.73 -30.17
C PRO A 35 14.83 -30.84 -29.63
N ASN A 36 15.86 -30.54 -30.44
CA ASN A 36 17.24 -30.60 -29.99
C ASN A 36 17.59 -29.37 -29.15
N SER A 37 17.82 -29.57 -27.85
CA SER A 37 18.13 -28.50 -26.89
C SER A 37 19.32 -27.61 -27.31
N PHE A 38 20.39 -28.20 -27.83
CA PHE A 38 21.57 -27.43 -28.26
C PHE A 38 21.26 -26.54 -29.46
N LYS A 39 20.58 -27.09 -30.48
CA LYS A 39 20.15 -26.32 -31.66
C LYS A 39 19.13 -25.24 -31.28
N ARG A 40 18.18 -25.56 -30.39
CA ARG A 40 17.19 -24.61 -29.88
C ARG A 40 17.87 -23.45 -29.17
N ARG A 41 18.77 -23.70 -28.22
CA ARG A 41 19.49 -22.67 -27.48
C ARG A 41 20.33 -21.78 -28.39
N ALA A 42 21.08 -22.37 -29.33
CA ALA A 42 21.84 -21.63 -30.33
C ALA A 42 20.92 -20.76 -31.21
N GLY A 43 19.80 -21.32 -31.67
CA GLY A 43 18.80 -20.61 -32.45
C GLY A 43 18.15 -19.46 -31.67
N ILE A 44 17.82 -19.64 -30.39
CA ILE A 44 17.23 -18.59 -29.55
C ILE A 44 18.22 -17.44 -29.37
N SER A 45 19.49 -17.75 -29.11
CA SER A 45 20.54 -16.73 -28.99
C SER A 45 20.72 -15.94 -30.30
N ALA A 46 20.67 -16.63 -31.46
CA ALA A 46 20.67 -15.97 -32.76
C ALA A 46 19.42 -15.10 -32.95
N CYS A 47 18.23 -15.59 -32.58
CA CYS A 47 16.99 -14.81 -32.64
C CYS A 47 17.09 -13.53 -31.81
N PHE A 48 17.61 -13.60 -30.58
CA PHE A 48 17.76 -12.42 -29.73
C PHE A 48 18.70 -11.35 -30.31
N LYS A 49 19.71 -11.74 -31.09
CA LYS A 49 20.59 -10.78 -31.79
C LYS A 49 19.89 -10.12 -32.98
N GLU A 50 19.07 -10.88 -33.71
CA GLU A 50 18.44 -10.51 -34.97
C GLU A 50 17.11 -9.76 -34.81
N LEU A 51 16.31 -10.12 -33.79
CA LEU A 51 14.95 -9.60 -33.58
C LEU A 51 14.88 -8.06 -33.56
N PRO A 52 15.73 -7.33 -32.81
CA PRO A 52 15.69 -5.87 -32.80
C PRO A 52 16.06 -5.23 -34.15
N LEU A 53 16.84 -5.91 -35.00
CA LEU A 53 17.30 -5.38 -36.28
C LEU A 53 16.22 -5.43 -37.37
N ARG A 54 15.26 -6.34 -37.24
CA ARG A 54 14.26 -6.60 -38.29
C ARG A 54 13.03 -5.71 -38.16
N GLU A 55 12.36 -5.51 -39.29
CA GLU A 55 11.05 -4.86 -39.39
C GLU A 55 9.92 -5.91 -39.54
N ASP A 56 9.93 -6.95 -38.70
CA ASP A 56 8.88 -7.98 -38.72
C ASP A 56 7.66 -7.56 -37.89
N GLN A 57 6.47 -7.71 -38.46
CA GLN A 57 5.16 -7.51 -37.81
C GLN A 57 4.95 -8.45 -36.60
N GLY A 58 5.70 -9.57 -36.52
CA GLY A 58 5.59 -10.58 -35.46
C GLY A 58 6.28 -10.25 -34.14
N ASN A 59 7.07 -9.18 -34.06
CA ASN A 59 7.89 -8.86 -32.87
C ASN A 59 7.06 -8.69 -31.60
N VAL A 60 5.88 -8.09 -31.70
CA VAL A 60 4.96 -7.88 -30.57
C VAL A 60 4.50 -9.21 -29.96
N LEU A 61 4.18 -10.19 -30.80
CA LEU A 61 3.77 -11.52 -30.34
C LEU A 61 4.92 -12.23 -29.64
N VAL A 62 6.14 -12.14 -30.18
CA VAL A 62 7.34 -12.70 -29.55
C VAL A 62 7.57 -12.09 -28.18
N LEU A 63 7.56 -10.76 -28.05
CA LEU A 63 7.79 -10.07 -26.78
C LEU A 63 6.68 -10.35 -25.76
N SER A 64 5.41 -10.39 -26.20
CA SER A 64 4.29 -10.78 -25.34
C SER A 64 4.46 -12.21 -24.83
N SER A 65 4.88 -13.15 -25.68
CA SER A 65 5.20 -14.53 -25.27
C SER A 65 6.38 -14.58 -24.29
N LEU A 66 7.47 -13.85 -24.56
CA LEU A 66 8.63 -13.78 -23.66
C LEU A 66 8.24 -13.22 -22.29
N TRP A 67 7.40 -12.19 -22.25
CA TRP A 67 6.88 -11.63 -21.01
C TRP A 67 6.05 -12.64 -20.22
N ASN A 68 5.14 -13.37 -20.88
CA ASN A 68 4.35 -14.42 -20.22
C ASN A 68 5.25 -15.51 -19.61
N VAL A 69 6.31 -15.92 -20.32
CA VAL A 69 7.29 -16.89 -19.80
C VAL A 69 8.06 -16.31 -18.62
N ALA A 70 8.53 -15.06 -18.71
CA ALA A 70 9.24 -14.38 -17.63
C ALA A 70 8.40 -14.24 -16.36
N MET A 71 7.08 -14.08 -16.49
CA MET A 71 6.16 -14.02 -15.34
C MET A 71 5.84 -15.40 -14.77
N ALA A 72 5.71 -16.43 -15.61
CA ALA A 72 5.45 -17.79 -15.15
C ALA A 72 6.69 -18.43 -14.50
N HIS A 73 7.87 -18.15 -15.05
CA HIS A 73 9.15 -18.75 -14.67
C HIS A 73 10.27 -17.71 -14.55
N PRO A 74 10.15 -16.75 -13.61
CA PRO A 74 11.12 -15.66 -13.43
C PRO A 74 12.52 -16.14 -13.03
N ASP A 75 12.60 -17.35 -12.46
CA ASP A 75 13.83 -17.95 -11.97
C ASP A 75 14.53 -18.86 -13.01
N ASP A 76 13.92 -19.05 -14.18
CA ASP A 76 14.47 -19.88 -15.26
C ASP A 76 15.66 -19.16 -15.92
N PRO A 77 16.88 -19.76 -15.90
CA PRO A 77 18.06 -19.14 -16.49
C PRO A 77 18.13 -19.25 -18.02
N GLU A 78 17.23 -19.98 -18.70
CA GLU A 78 17.34 -20.25 -20.15
C GLU A 78 17.50 -18.94 -20.94
N PHE A 79 16.50 -18.06 -20.94
CA PHE A 79 16.58 -16.81 -21.70
C PHE A 79 17.61 -15.80 -21.15
N PRO A 80 17.75 -15.59 -19.82
CA PRO A 80 18.85 -14.80 -19.25
C PRO A 80 20.24 -15.24 -19.72
N SER A 81 20.46 -16.55 -19.88
CA SER A 81 21.75 -17.09 -20.36
C SER A 81 21.99 -16.92 -21.86
N LEU A 82 20.94 -16.62 -22.64
CA LEU A 82 21.00 -16.58 -24.11
C LEU A 82 21.03 -15.17 -24.70
N GLY A 83 21.01 -14.13 -23.85
CA GLY A 83 21.11 -12.73 -24.27
C GLY A 83 19.78 -11.98 -24.33
N ILE A 84 18.76 -12.40 -23.57
CA ILE A 84 17.46 -11.70 -23.58
C ILE A 84 17.57 -10.24 -23.13
N PHE A 85 18.44 -9.91 -22.17
CA PHE A 85 18.57 -8.55 -21.65
C PHE A 85 19.09 -7.56 -22.70
N ASP A 86 20.13 -7.92 -23.45
CA ASP A 86 20.63 -7.14 -24.59
C ASP A 86 19.54 -6.92 -25.64
N CYS A 87 18.81 -7.99 -25.99
CA CYS A 87 17.70 -7.94 -26.93
C CYS A 87 16.61 -6.95 -26.46
N MET A 88 16.19 -7.02 -25.18
CA MET A 88 15.18 -6.12 -24.63
C MET A 88 15.68 -4.67 -24.56
N ALA A 89 16.93 -4.43 -24.16
CA ALA A 89 17.53 -3.09 -24.14
C ALA A 89 17.52 -2.44 -25.53
N ARG A 90 17.90 -3.22 -26.57
CA ARG A 90 17.90 -2.76 -27.97
C ARG A 90 16.49 -2.46 -28.47
N PHE A 91 15.49 -3.24 -28.07
CA PHE A 91 14.08 -2.95 -28.40
C PHE A 91 13.57 -1.67 -27.75
N ILE A 92 13.94 -1.40 -26.49
CA ILE A 92 13.58 -0.14 -25.81
C ILE A 92 14.23 1.03 -26.55
N HIS A 93 15.53 0.97 -26.83
CA HIS A 93 16.21 2.03 -27.60
C HIS A 93 15.59 2.24 -28.98
N LYS A 94 15.26 1.15 -29.69
CA LYS A 94 14.59 1.22 -31.00
C LYS A 94 13.25 1.95 -30.87
N GLY A 95 12.46 1.64 -29.86
CA GLY A 95 11.20 2.34 -29.58
C GLY A 95 11.41 3.81 -29.30
N ILE A 96 12.35 4.18 -28.43
CA ILE A 96 12.56 5.58 -28.03
C ILE A 96 13.07 6.43 -29.21
N ASN A 97 14.05 5.93 -29.96
CA ASN A 97 14.67 6.66 -31.06
C ASN A 97 13.75 6.80 -32.29
N ASN A 98 12.72 5.96 -32.39
CA ASN A 98 11.75 5.96 -33.48
C ASN A 98 10.38 6.54 -33.08
N LYS A 99 10.34 7.37 -32.02
CA LYS A 99 9.09 7.97 -31.53
C LYS A 99 8.36 8.80 -32.57
N SER A 100 9.09 9.47 -33.45
CA SER A 100 8.57 10.33 -34.51
C SER A 100 8.44 9.63 -35.87
N THR A 101 8.84 8.37 -36.00
CA THR A 101 8.80 7.64 -37.28
C THR A 101 7.61 6.67 -37.35
N SER A 102 7.31 6.21 -38.57
CA SER A 102 6.25 5.26 -38.84
C SER A 102 6.39 3.94 -38.07
N TRP A 103 7.57 3.61 -37.52
CA TRP A 103 7.82 2.32 -36.87
C TRP A 103 6.93 2.05 -35.65
N ILE A 104 6.77 3.01 -34.74
CA ILE A 104 5.90 2.83 -33.55
C ILE A 104 4.42 2.74 -33.95
N GLN A 105 4.03 3.54 -34.94
CA GLN A 105 2.66 3.61 -35.44
C GLN A 105 2.29 2.41 -36.34
N ARG A 106 3.28 1.65 -36.80
CA ARG A 106 3.09 0.48 -37.64
C ARG A 106 2.72 -0.74 -36.80
N ASP A 107 1.70 -1.45 -37.27
CA ASP A 107 1.16 -2.67 -36.67
C ASP A 107 0.76 -2.49 -35.19
N GLN A 108 1.54 -3.08 -34.28
CA GLN A 108 1.35 -3.02 -32.82
C GLN A 108 2.67 -2.70 -32.09
N ASN A 109 3.66 -2.14 -32.79
CA ASN A 109 5.01 -1.92 -32.25
C ASN A 109 5.04 -0.99 -31.04
N ILE A 110 4.01 -0.17 -30.85
CA ILE A 110 3.81 0.66 -29.66
C ILE A 110 3.88 -0.12 -28.33
N PHE A 111 3.60 -1.42 -28.34
CA PHE A 111 3.70 -2.27 -27.13
C PHE A 111 5.08 -2.85 -26.86
N ILE A 112 6.01 -2.79 -27.83
CA ILE A 112 7.32 -3.43 -27.73
C ILE A 112 8.13 -2.88 -26.53
N PRO A 113 8.30 -1.55 -26.37
CA PRO A 113 9.09 -1.02 -25.25
C PRO A 113 8.49 -1.39 -23.88
N TYR A 114 7.17 -1.42 -23.78
CA TYR A 114 6.45 -1.86 -22.58
C TYR A 114 6.79 -3.31 -22.23
N TYR A 115 6.64 -4.25 -23.17
CA TYR A 115 6.94 -5.66 -22.92
C TYR A 115 8.42 -5.88 -22.64
N ALA A 116 9.31 -5.19 -23.35
CA ALA A 116 10.75 -5.31 -23.17
C ALA A 116 11.18 -4.91 -21.75
N ALA A 117 10.72 -3.76 -21.27
CA ALA A 117 11.00 -3.32 -19.90
C ALA A 117 10.39 -4.27 -18.84
N HIS A 118 9.19 -4.80 -19.09
CA HIS A 118 8.57 -5.80 -18.22
C HIS A 118 9.35 -7.10 -18.14
N VAL A 119 9.85 -7.61 -19.27
CA VAL A 119 10.69 -8.81 -19.32
C VAL A 119 11.94 -8.62 -18.47
N ILE A 120 12.63 -7.48 -18.62
CA ILE A 120 13.79 -7.14 -17.79
C ILE A 120 13.41 -7.17 -16.32
N GLY A 121 12.40 -6.38 -15.91
CA GLY A 121 11.96 -6.31 -14.53
C GLY A 121 11.51 -7.66 -13.95
N SER A 122 10.94 -8.54 -14.77
CA SER A 122 10.45 -9.86 -14.34
C SER A 122 11.58 -10.83 -14.02
N TYR A 123 12.60 -10.93 -14.87
CA TYR A 123 13.75 -11.79 -14.59
C TYR A 123 14.64 -11.24 -13.48
N THR A 124 14.69 -9.93 -13.29
CA THR A 124 15.55 -9.32 -12.26
C THR A 124 14.90 -9.25 -10.88
N MET A 125 13.69 -9.76 -10.67
CA MET A 125 12.96 -9.53 -9.40
C MET A 125 13.39 -10.45 -8.25
N ASN A 126 13.85 -11.68 -8.54
CA ASN A 126 14.14 -12.69 -7.52
C ASN A 126 15.62 -13.09 -7.41
N LYS A 127 16.43 -12.84 -8.44
CA LYS A 127 17.83 -13.33 -8.51
C LYS A 127 18.81 -12.20 -8.80
N ALA A 128 19.68 -11.91 -7.83
CA ALA A 128 20.79 -10.98 -7.99
C ALA A 128 21.68 -11.30 -9.21
N ALA A 129 21.94 -12.58 -9.48
CA ALA A 129 22.73 -13.01 -10.64
C ALA A 129 22.09 -12.65 -12.00
N PHE A 130 20.76 -12.55 -12.06
CA PHE A 130 20.05 -12.10 -13.27
C PHE A 130 20.09 -10.57 -13.38
N ALA A 131 19.96 -9.85 -12.26
CA ALA A 131 20.16 -8.41 -12.21
C ALA A 131 21.56 -8.02 -12.69
N GLU A 132 22.62 -8.71 -12.25
CA GLU A 132 24.00 -8.45 -12.70
C GLU A 132 24.17 -8.64 -14.21
N LYS A 133 23.62 -9.72 -14.77
CA LYS A 133 23.62 -9.95 -16.22
C LYS A 133 22.87 -8.85 -16.97
N ALA A 134 21.74 -8.39 -16.42
CA ALA A 134 20.97 -7.31 -17.01
C ALA A 134 21.78 -6.00 -17.02
N VAL A 135 22.41 -5.63 -15.91
CA VAL A 135 23.30 -4.46 -15.82
C VAL A 135 24.46 -4.57 -16.81
N ALA A 136 25.13 -5.73 -16.88
CA ALA A 136 26.22 -5.98 -17.83
C ALA A 136 25.76 -5.92 -19.30
N SER A 137 24.47 -6.13 -19.56
CA SER A 137 23.87 -6.00 -20.90
C SER A 137 23.42 -4.56 -21.23
N GLY A 138 23.72 -3.57 -20.37
CA GLY A 138 23.44 -2.16 -20.64
C GLY A 138 21.96 -1.77 -20.54
N VAL A 139 21.17 -2.43 -19.70
CA VAL A 139 19.73 -2.15 -19.58
C VAL A 139 19.39 -0.81 -18.89
N ILE A 140 20.30 -0.24 -18.09
CA ILE A 140 20.01 0.94 -17.26
C ILE A 140 19.71 2.18 -18.10
N PRO A 141 20.57 2.62 -19.05
CA PRO A 141 20.29 3.80 -19.87
C PRO A 141 18.93 3.77 -20.62
N PRO A 142 18.53 2.70 -21.33
CA PRO A 142 17.23 2.65 -21.99
C PRO A 142 16.05 2.68 -21.00
N LEU A 143 16.17 2.02 -19.85
CA LEU A 143 15.15 2.10 -18.80
C LEU A 143 15.02 3.52 -18.22
N LEU A 144 16.15 4.21 -18.06
CA LEU A 144 16.16 5.59 -17.57
C LEU A 144 15.49 6.55 -18.56
N GLU A 145 15.68 6.36 -19.87
CA GLU A 145 14.95 7.12 -20.89
C GLU A 145 13.43 6.90 -20.83
N LEU A 146 12.98 5.67 -20.58
CA LEU A 146 11.56 5.42 -20.31
C LEU A 146 11.09 6.13 -19.04
N LEU A 147 11.88 6.09 -17.96
CA LEU A 147 11.58 6.77 -16.69
C LEU A 147 11.45 8.29 -16.85
N ARG A 148 12.29 8.90 -17.70
CA ARG A 148 12.22 10.33 -18.08
C ARG A 148 10.90 10.72 -18.75
N GLY A 149 10.05 9.75 -19.11
CA GLY A 149 8.79 10.00 -19.80
C GLY A 149 8.96 10.18 -21.30
N LYS A 150 10.03 9.62 -21.90
CA LYS A 150 10.18 9.62 -23.36
C LYS A 150 9.04 8.90 -24.06
N MET A 151 8.27 8.04 -23.38
CA MET A 151 7.05 7.43 -23.91
C MET A 151 5.81 7.89 -23.13
N SER A 152 5.13 7.00 -22.40
CA SER A 152 3.98 7.35 -21.57
C SER A 152 4.12 6.84 -20.14
N TRP A 153 3.17 7.19 -19.29
CA TRP A 153 3.13 6.75 -17.89
C TRP A 153 3.09 5.21 -17.76
N VAL A 154 2.61 4.51 -18.78
CA VAL A 154 2.60 3.04 -18.84
C VAL A 154 4.02 2.47 -18.93
N GLU A 155 4.88 3.08 -19.75
CA GLU A 155 6.30 2.69 -19.85
C GLU A 155 7.10 3.14 -18.62
N GLN A 156 6.79 4.32 -18.07
CA GLN A 156 7.40 4.79 -16.82
C GLN A 156 7.16 3.81 -15.68
N ARG A 157 5.94 3.25 -15.58
CA ARG A 157 5.57 2.24 -14.58
C ARG A 157 6.49 1.02 -14.64
N VAL A 158 6.70 0.46 -15.83
CA VAL A 158 7.51 -0.76 -15.96
C VAL A 158 9.01 -0.49 -15.85
N ALA A 159 9.44 0.70 -16.28
CA ALA A 159 10.81 1.15 -16.14
C ALA A 159 11.20 1.36 -14.68
N VAL A 160 10.37 2.04 -13.88
CA VAL A 160 10.63 2.26 -12.45
C VAL A 160 10.66 0.95 -11.67
N ARG A 161 9.81 -0.02 -12.03
CA ARG A 161 9.85 -1.38 -11.45
C ARG A 161 11.18 -2.08 -11.74
N ALA A 162 11.59 -2.10 -13.01
CA ALA A 162 12.83 -2.76 -13.41
C ALA A 162 14.04 -2.12 -12.73
N LEU A 163 14.14 -0.78 -12.76
CA LEU A 163 15.20 -0.04 -12.06
C LEU A 163 15.18 -0.27 -10.55
N GLY A 164 13.99 -0.36 -9.94
CA GLY A 164 13.83 -0.70 -8.52
C GLY A 164 14.41 -2.07 -8.18
N HIS A 165 14.15 -3.10 -8.99
CA HIS A 165 14.77 -4.43 -8.79
C HIS A 165 16.29 -4.42 -8.99
N LEU A 166 16.80 -3.61 -9.93
CA LEU A 166 18.25 -3.46 -10.09
C LEU A 166 18.88 -2.72 -8.88
N ALA A 167 18.16 -1.76 -8.29
CA ALA A 167 18.63 -1.00 -7.12
C ALA A 167 18.49 -1.76 -5.78
N SER A 168 17.66 -2.81 -5.72
CA SER A 168 17.42 -3.53 -4.47
C SER A 168 18.61 -4.39 -4.06
N TYR A 169 19.32 -5.00 -5.00
CA TYR A 169 20.49 -5.83 -4.71
C TYR A 169 21.74 -5.01 -4.46
N GLU A 170 22.52 -5.43 -3.48
CA GLU A 170 23.81 -4.82 -3.14
C GLU A 170 24.81 -4.88 -4.30
N ARG A 171 24.81 -5.98 -5.06
CA ARG A 171 25.73 -6.23 -6.19
C ARG A 171 25.49 -5.34 -7.42
N THR A 172 24.27 -4.82 -7.58
CA THR A 172 23.88 -4.01 -8.74
C THR A 172 23.50 -2.57 -8.39
N PHE A 173 23.42 -2.25 -7.09
CA PHE A 173 23.03 -0.93 -6.63
C PHE A 173 23.94 0.18 -7.16
N GLU A 174 25.26 0.00 -7.11
CA GLU A 174 26.21 1.05 -7.54
C GLU A 174 26.03 1.43 -9.01
N ALA A 175 25.69 0.47 -9.89
CA ALA A 175 25.42 0.77 -11.30
C ALA A 175 24.16 1.63 -11.50
N VAL A 176 23.14 1.49 -10.65
CA VAL A 176 21.98 2.40 -10.66
C VAL A 176 22.32 3.73 -9.98
N ALA A 177 23.16 3.69 -8.94
CA ALA A 177 23.60 4.87 -8.20
C ALA A 177 24.54 5.79 -9.00
N GLU A 178 25.13 5.33 -10.10
CA GLU A 178 25.78 6.21 -11.09
C GLU A 178 24.83 7.32 -11.60
N TYR A 179 23.52 7.06 -11.59
CA TYR A 179 22.46 7.99 -11.98
C TYR A 179 21.64 8.47 -10.77
N GLU A 180 22.20 8.42 -9.55
CA GLU A 180 21.48 8.60 -8.28
C GLU A 180 20.60 9.86 -8.24
N GLU A 181 21.17 11.04 -8.47
CA GLU A 181 20.43 12.30 -8.34
C GLU A 181 19.25 12.35 -9.33
N GLU A 182 19.46 11.89 -10.55
CA GLU A 182 18.44 11.86 -11.59
C GLU A 182 17.33 10.85 -11.27
N VAL A 183 17.71 9.62 -10.92
CA VAL A 183 16.76 8.54 -10.58
C VAL A 183 15.89 8.94 -9.39
N VAL A 184 16.49 9.51 -8.34
CA VAL A 184 15.78 9.94 -7.13
C VAL A 184 14.82 11.09 -7.46
N ASN A 185 15.25 12.11 -8.21
CA ASN A 185 14.37 13.23 -8.57
C ASN A 185 13.20 12.78 -9.47
N LEU A 186 13.45 11.89 -10.44
CA LEU A 186 12.40 11.33 -11.29
C LEU A 186 11.41 10.48 -10.48
N ALA A 187 11.90 9.64 -9.57
CA ALA A 187 11.04 8.83 -8.72
C ALA A 187 10.20 9.66 -7.74
N ILE A 188 10.76 10.72 -7.14
CA ILE A 188 10.01 11.69 -6.33
C ILE A 188 8.91 12.34 -7.18
N LYS A 189 9.26 12.84 -8.37
CA LYS A 189 8.31 13.46 -9.29
C LYS A 189 7.17 12.50 -9.65
N LEU A 190 7.50 11.26 -10.02
CA LEU A 190 6.51 10.25 -10.38
C LEU A 190 5.61 9.89 -9.21
N ALA A 191 6.17 9.61 -8.04
CA ALA A 191 5.37 9.31 -6.84
C ALA A 191 4.36 10.43 -6.51
N SER A 192 4.77 11.69 -6.71
CA SER A 192 3.96 12.87 -6.36
C SER A 192 2.92 13.23 -7.43
N THR A 193 3.18 12.96 -8.72
CA THR A 193 2.36 13.49 -9.83
C THR A 193 1.65 12.43 -10.66
N CYS A 194 2.01 11.14 -10.55
CA CYS A 194 1.49 10.10 -11.43
C CYS A 194 -0.03 9.99 -11.40
N LEU A 195 -0.67 10.15 -10.23
CA LEU A 195 -2.12 10.07 -10.11
C LEU A 195 -2.81 11.20 -10.87
N ASP A 196 -2.29 12.43 -10.76
CA ASP A 196 -2.79 13.58 -11.51
C ASP A 196 -2.62 13.35 -13.03
N VAL A 197 -1.46 12.86 -13.46
CA VAL A 197 -1.17 12.57 -14.88
C VAL A 197 -2.10 11.51 -15.44
N VAL A 198 -2.28 10.38 -14.76
CA VAL A 198 -3.15 9.29 -15.22
C VAL A 198 -4.61 9.72 -15.22
N TYR A 199 -5.03 10.51 -14.23
CA TYR A 199 -6.38 11.05 -14.21
C TYR A 199 -6.64 11.97 -15.39
N VAL A 200 -5.82 13.01 -15.57
CA VAL A 200 -6.01 14.01 -16.63
C VAL A 200 -5.89 13.39 -18.02
N SER A 201 -4.93 12.48 -18.23
CA SER A 201 -4.67 11.90 -19.55
C SER A 201 -5.57 10.72 -19.91
N PHE A 202 -6.22 10.08 -18.95
CA PHE A 202 -6.96 8.84 -19.19
C PHE A 202 -8.28 8.75 -18.42
N VAL A 203 -8.26 8.68 -17.08
CA VAL A 203 -9.47 8.35 -16.29
C VAL A 203 -10.53 9.46 -16.35
N GLY A 204 -10.10 10.72 -16.31
CA GLY A 204 -10.96 11.91 -16.43
C GLY A 204 -11.43 12.20 -17.86
N VAL A 205 -10.91 11.48 -18.86
CA VAL A 205 -11.34 11.63 -20.26
C VAL A 205 -12.63 10.84 -20.47
N LYS A 206 -13.76 11.56 -20.51
CA LYS A 206 -15.12 10.98 -20.67
C LYS A 206 -15.41 10.49 -22.10
N ASP A 207 -14.76 11.07 -23.10
CA ASP A 207 -14.96 10.70 -24.50
C ASP A 207 -14.02 9.54 -24.88
N GLU A 208 -14.60 8.37 -25.15
CA GLU A 208 -13.85 7.16 -25.54
C GLU A 208 -13.01 7.38 -26.79
N ILE A 209 -13.45 8.23 -27.72
CA ILE A 209 -12.72 8.51 -28.96
C ILE A 209 -11.44 9.30 -28.67
N LYS A 210 -11.44 10.11 -27.62
CA LYS A 210 -10.28 10.91 -27.20
C LYS A 210 -9.27 10.09 -26.40
N ARG A 211 -9.62 8.90 -25.91
CA ARG A 211 -8.67 8.02 -25.23
C ARG A 211 -7.70 7.41 -26.22
N GLN A 212 -6.42 7.37 -25.84
CA GLN A 212 -5.40 6.75 -26.67
C GLN A 212 -5.64 5.24 -26.75
N LYS A 213 -6.05 4.76 -27.92
CA LYS A 213 -6.42 3.34 -28.16
C LYS A 213 -5.36 2.34 -27.71
N TYR A 214 -4.08 2.71 -27.76
CA TYR A 214 -3.02 1.81 -27.30
C TYR A 214 -3.00 1.65 -25.76
N HIS A 215 -3.37 2.67 -24.98
CA HIS A 215 -3.53 2.54 -23.52
C HIS A 215 -4.67 1.57 -23.22
N CYS A 216 -5.83 1.74 -23.87
CA CYS A 216 -6.96 0.81 -23.75
C CYS A 216 -6.54 -0.63 -24.08
N ASN A 217 -5.83 -0.82 -25.20
CA ASN A 217 -5.33 -2.14 -25.62
C ASN A 217 -4.33 -2.75 -24.63
N LEU A 218 -3.44 -1.97 -23.99
CA LEU A 218 -2.53 -2.51 -22.97
C LEU A 218 -3.25 -2.88 -21.68
N LEU A 219 -4.21 -2.05 -21.25
CA LEU A 219 -4.93 -2.22 -20.00
C LEU A 219 -5.88 -3.43 -20.04
N THR A 220 -6.59 -3.59 -21.16
CA THR A 220 -7.70 -4.56 -21.24
C THR A 220 -7.67 -5.47 -22.46
N ARG A 221 -6.67 -5.35 -23.34
CA ARG A 221 -6.63 -6.01 -24.65
C ARG A 221 -7.83 -5.66 -25.55
N GLY A 222 -8.46 -4.52 -25.30
CA GLY A 222 -9.64 -4.04 -26.04
C GLY A 222 -10.95 -4.72 -25.61
N VAL A 223 -11.02 -5.25 -24.39
CA VAL A 223 -12.19 -5.98 -23.84
C VAL A 223 -12.66 -5.31 -22.54
N GLY A 224 -13.95 -5.34 -22.23
CA GLY A 224 -14.45 -4.95 -20.90
C GLY A 224 -14.89 -3.49 -20.72
N GLY A 225 -14.81 -2.66 -21.76
CA GLY A 225 -15.40 -1.31 -21.77
C GLY A 225 -14.78 -0.31 -20.79
N PHE A 226 -15.42 0.85 -20.69
CA PHE A 226 -14.92 2.03 -19.97
C PHE A 226 -14.61 1.78 -18.49
N GLU A 227 -15.45 1.01 -17.79
CA GLU A 227 -15.29 0.71 -16.37
C GLU A 227 -14.06 -0.17 -16.10
N MET A 228 -13.88 -1.25 -16.86
CA MET A 228 -12.74 -2.14 -16.71
C MET A 228 -11.42 -1.41 -17.03
N GLU A 229 -11.43 -0.53 -18.03
CA GLU A 229 -10.30 0.34 -18.34
C GLU A 229 -9.95 1.27 -17.17
N ASN A 230 -10.95 1.91 -16.55
CA ASN A 230 -10.72 2.81 -15.41
C ASN A 230 -10.20 2.06 -14.19
N CYS A 231 -10.77 0.90 -13.87
CA CYS A 231 -10.30 0.04 -12.78
C CYS A 231 -8.84 -0.39 -13.01
N LYS A 232 -8.48 -0.76 -14.25
CA LYS A 232 -7.08 -1.11 -14.60
C LYS A 232 -6.15 0.09 -14.55
N ALA A 233 -6.60 1.27 -14.98
CA ALA A 233 -5.83 2.49 -14.90
C ALA A 233 -5.57 2.89 -13.44
N GLU A 234 -6.56 2.75 -12.55
CA GLU A 234 -6.41 2.97 -11.11
C GLU A 234 -5.37 2.00 -10.50
N GLU A 235 -5.48 0.70 -10.80
CA GLU A 235 -4.52 -0.31 -10.37
C GLU A 235 -3.09 0.05 -10.81
N TRP A 236 -2.91 0.41 -12.08
CA TRP A 236 -1.60 0.73 -12.64
C TRP A 236 -1.05 2.06 -12.15
N ALA A 237 -1.90 3.06 -11.89
CA ALA A 237 -1.48 4.32 -11.28
C ALA A 237 -0.98 4.10 -9.85
N SER A 238 -1.70 3.28 -9.06
CA SER A 238 -1.25 2.85 -7.73
C SER A 238 0.09 2.11 -7.79
N GLN A 239 0.23 1.15 -8.72
CA GLN A 239 1.51 0.44 -8.94
C GLN A 239 2.64 1.42 -9.29
N LEU A 240 2.41 2.37 -10.19
CA LEU A 240 3.41 3.37 -10.56
C LEU A 240 3.85 4.21 -9.35
N GLN A 241 2.92 4.68 -8.53
CA GLN A 241 3.25 5.40 -7.30
C GLN A 241 4.06 4.53 -6.32
N CYS A 242 3.57 3.33 -6.01
CA CYS A 242 4.22 2.41 -5.07
C CYS A 242 5.59 1.94 -5.55
N TRP A 243 5.79 1.71 -6.85
CA TRP A 243 7.08 1.30 -7.41
C TRP A 243 8.08 2.46 -7.46
N SER A 244 7.58 3.69 -7.62
CA SER A 244 8.40 4.90 -7.45
C SER A 244 8.85 5.06 -5.99
N LEU A 245 7.98 4.79 -5.02
CA LEU A 245 8.36 4.76 -3.61
C LEU A 245 9.32 3.61 -3.28
N TYR A 246 9.17 2.46 -3.94
CA TYR A 246 10.05 1.31 -3.76
C TYR A 246 11.49 1.62 -4.17
N ILE A 247 11.74 2.24 -5.33
CA ILE A 247 13.10 2.62 -5.70
C ILE A 247 13.68 3.66 -4.73
N LEU A 248 12.88 4.60 -4.23
CA LEU A 248 13.31 5.54 -3.18
C LEU A 248 13.69 4.82 -1.88
N ASN A 249 12.94 3.78 -1.50
CA ASN A 249 13.30 2.91 -0.37
C ASN A 249 14.67 2.26 -0.56
N CYS A 250 15.00 1.80 -1.78
CA CYS A 250 16.30 1.19 -2.08
C CYS A 250 17.49 2.14 -1.85
N PHE A 251 17.31 3.44 -2.11
CA PHE A 251 18.31 4.47 -1.81
C PHE A 251 18.32 4.85 -0.32
N ALA A 252 17.14 5.08 0.26
CA ALA A 252 17.01 5.47 1.66
C ALA A 252 17.56 4.42 2.64
N CYS A 253 17.36 3.13 2.36
CA CYS A 253 17.87 2.02 3.20
C CYS A 253 19.40 1.85 3.16
N LYS A 254 20.06 2.56 2.22
CA LYS A 254 21.52 2.68 2.09
C LYS A 254 22.02 4.07 2.50
N GLU A 255 21.16 4.89 3.12
CA GLU A 255 21.41 6.27 3.53
C GLU A 255 21.87 7.20 2.39
N ARG A 256 21.48 6.88 1.15
CA ARG A 256 21.78 7.66 -0.06
C ARG A 256 20.66 8.67 -0.34
N SER A 257 21.02 9.83 -0.88
CA SER A 257 20.10 10.92 -1.25
C SER A 257 19.07 11.35 -0.19
N LEU A 258 19.35 11.17 1.10
CA LEU A 258 18.40 11.53 2.17
C LEU A 258 18.06 13.02 2.18
N ASN A 259 18.96 13.89 1.73
CA ASN A 259 18.72 15.33 1.56
C ASN A 259 17.64 15.63 0.49
N LEU A 260 17.52 14.79 -0.54
CA LEU A 260 16.50 14.90 -1.57
C LEU A 260 15.17 14.29 -1.11
N ILE A 261 15.23 13.09 -0.53
CA ILE A 261 14.05 12.34 -0.09
C ILE A 261 13.38 13.00 1.12
N CYS A 262 14.14 13.59 2.04
CA CYS A 262 13.60 14.27 3.23
C CYS A 262 13.25 15.74 3.00
N LYS A 263 13.00 16.16 1.75
CA LYS A 263 12.49 17.51 1.46
C LYS A 263 11.11 17.69 2.10
N GLY A 264 10.90 18.85 2.74
CA GLY A 264 9.74 19.08 3.61
C GLY A 264 8.38 18.92 2.93
N ASN A 265 8.24 19.27 1.65
CA ASN A 265 6.98 19.10 0.92
C ASN A 265 6.72 17.62 0.60
N PHE A 266 7.70 16.92 0.04
CA PHE A 266 7.56 15.51 -0.30
C PHE A 266 7.28 14.64 0.94
N LEU A 267 7.93 14.92 2.07
CA LEU A 267 7.65 14.21 3.34
C LEU A 267 6.18 14.32 3.77
N LYS A 268 5.54 15.47 3.56
CA LYS A 268 4.11 15.66 3.88
C LYS A 268 3.24 14.86 2.92
N GLU A 269 3.60 14.83 1.64
CA GLU A 269 2.86 14.08 0.61
C GLU A 269 2.92 12.57 0.85
N LEU A 270 4.05 12.03 1.33
CA LEU A 270 4.21 10.60 1.65
C LEU A 270 3.10 10.08 2.58
N CYS A 271 2.65 10.88 3.54
CA CYS A 271 1.56 10.50 4.45
C CYS A 271 0.23 10.26 3.74
N GLY A 272 -0.01 10.91 2.60
CA GLY A 272 -1.19 10.73 1.76
C GLY A 272 -1.04 9.63 0.70
N MET A 273 0.18 9.13 0.45
CA MET A 273 0.44 8.08 -0.54
C MET A 273 0.21 6.69 0.08
N TRP A 274 -1.04 6.28 0.20
CA TRP A 274 -1.40 5.01 0.87
C TRP A 274 -1.72 3.86 -0.10
N GLY A 275 -1.59 4.07 -1.41
CA GLY A 275 -1.72 3.03 -2.44
C GLY A 275 -3.16 2.61 -2.79
N GLY A 276 -4.17 3.14 -2.09
CA GLY A 276 -5.58 2.77 -2.29
C GLY A 276 -5.88 1.32 -1.88
N LEU A 277 -7.11 0.87 -2.13
CA LEU A 277 -7.54 -0.51 -1.80
C LEU A 277 -6.97 -1.57 -2.76
N ALA A 278 -6.60 -1.17 -3.98
CA ALA A 278 -6.09 -2.09 -5.01
C ALA A 278 -4.71 -2.69 -4.67
N ASN A 279 -3.88 -1.99 -3.88
CA ASN A 279 -2.50 -2.39 -3.59
C ASN A 279 -2.24 -2.61 -2.09
N HIS A 280 -3.08 -3.45 -1.46
CA HIS A 280 -3.05 -3.75 -0.04
C HIS A 280 -1.73 -4.37 0.48
N SER A 281 -0.86 -4.88 -0.39
CA SER A 281 0.43 -5.48 0.01
C SER A 281 1.57 -4.45 0.13
N SER A 282 1.40 -3.22 -0.37
CA SER A 282 2.44 -2.20 -0.30
C SER A 282 2.24 -1.30 0.92
N PRO A 283 3.27 -1.08 1.75
CA PRO A 283 3.22 -0.06 2.80
C PRO A 283 3.34 1.36 2.23
N ALA A 284 3.46 1.52 0.90
CA ALA A 284 3.45 2.79 0.20
C ALA A 284 4.29 3.87 0.90
N GLY A 285 3.75 5.08 1.13
CA GLY A 285 4.49 6.19 1.69
C GLY A 285 4.90 5.99 3.15
N ILE A 286 4.09 5.29 3.96
CA ILE A 286 4.46 4.99 5.35
C ILE A 286 5.68 4.05 5.42
N GLY A 287 5.80 3.12 4.49
CA GLY A 287 6.99 2.28 4.35
C GLY A 287 8.27 3.11 4.22
N LEU A 288 8.25 4.13 3.36
CA LEU A 288 9.39 5.04 3.20
C LEU A 288 9.64 5.89 4.45
N VAL A 289 8.60 6.45 5.06
CA VAL A 289 8.74 7.19 6.33
C VAL A 289 9.41 6.32 7.40
N ARG A 290 9.04 5.04 7.49
CA ARG A 290 9.66 4.08 8.41
C ARG A 290 11.14 3.86 8.11
N ILE A 291 11.50 3.67 6.83
CA ILE A 291 12.91 3.53 6.41
C ILE A 291 13.72 4.80 6.71
N LEU A 292 13.09 5.98 6.64
CA LEU A 292 13.77 7.24 6.98
C LEU A 292 14.01 7.40 8.49
N CYS A 293 13.08 6.96 9.35
CA CYS A 293 13.21 6.95 10.81
C CYS A 293 14.40 6.13 11.34
N TYR A 294 14.94 5.27 10.49
CA TYR A 294 16.07 4.42 10.81
C TYR A 294 17.40 5.19 10.78
N SER A 295 17.52 6.20 9.91
CA SER A 295 18.67 7.11 9.88
C SER A 295 18.51 8.27 10.88
N LYS A 296 19.62 8.78 11.44
CA LYS A 296 19.58 9.97 12.32
C LYS A 296 19.10 11.23 11.58
N TYR A 297 19.52 11.38 10.32
CA TYR A 297 19.12 12.50 9.47
C TYR A 297 17.61 12.48 9.18
N GLY A 298 17.07 11.32 8.80
CA GLY A 298 15.64 11.14 8.53
C GLY A 298 14.78 11.38 9.77
N ARG A 299 15.16 10.86 10.96
CA ARG A 299 14.46 11.19 12.21
C ARG A 299 14.39 12.68 12.48
N LYS A 300 15.52 13.39 12.33
CA LYS A 300 15.56 14.85 12.52
C LYS A 300 14.55 15.55 11.62
N LYS A 301 14.51 15.18 10.33
CA LYS A 301 13.61 15.78 9.34
C LYS A 301 12.14 15.44 9.57
N ILE A 302 11.84 14.20 9.95
CA ILE A 302 10.48 13.76 10.29
C ILE A 302 9.99 14.49 11.55
N ALA A 303 10.82 14.61 12.58
CA ALA A 303 10.50 15.33 13.82
C ALA A 303 10.27 16.84 13.62
N GLU A 304 10.75 17.42 12.52
CA GLU A 304 10.51 18.81 12.14
C GLU A 304 9.14 19.01 11.46
N SER A 305 8.48 17.93 10.99
CA SER A 305 7.22 18.01 10.27
C SER A 305 6.03 17.57 11.13
N LYS A 306 5.28 18.56 11.66
CA LYS A 306 4.08 18.31 12.47
C LYS A 306 3.05 17.42 11.75
N VAL A 307 2.85 17.62 10.45
CA VAL A 307 1.92 16.85 9.61
C VAL A 307 2.30 15.36 9.57
N VAL A 308 3.59 15.05 9.46
CA VAL A 308 4.05 13.66 9.44
C VAL A 308 3.84 13.02 10.81
N ILE A 309 4.17 13.73 11.90
CA ILE A 309 3.94 13.22 13.26
C ILE A 309 2.45 12.96 13.51
N GLU A 310 1.57 13.87 13.09
CA GLU A 310 0.12 13.71 13.21
C GLU A 310 -0.39 12.50 12.41
N SER A 311 0.10 12.32 11.18
CA SER A 311 -0.23 11.14 10.37
C SER A 311 0.23 9.84 11.02
N LEU A 312 1.45 9.80 11.57
CA LEU A 312 1.95 8.63 12.33
C LEU A 312 1.10 8.34 13.57
N CYS A 313 0.66 9.39 14.26
CA CYS A 313 -0.23 9.31 15.42
C CYS A 313 -1.61 8.75 15.05
N ASN A 314 -2.23 9.24 13.98
CA ASN A 314 -3.49 8.70 13.47
C ASN A 314 -3.35 7.24 13.05
N LEU A 315 -2.32 6.90 12.27
CA LEU A 315 -2.03 5.54 11.85
C LEU A 315 -1.86 4.60 13.05
N SER A 316 -1.16 5.03 14.11
CA SER A 316 -0.92 4.22 15.32
C SER A 316 -2.21 3.77 16.02
N ARG A 317 -3.30 4.54 15.88
CA ARG A 317 -4.62 4.21 16.45
C ARG A 317 -5.58 3.61 15.43
N SER A 318 -5.21 3.48 14.16
CA SER A 318 -6.08 2.95 13.11
C SER A 318 -6.20 1.41 13.14
N SER A 319 -7.10 0.86 12.33
CA SER A 319 -7.15 -0.58 12.01
C SER A 319 -6.43 -0.94 10.70
N ASP A 320 -5.56 -0.07 10.20
CA ASP A 320 -4.73 -0.34 9.02
C ASP A 320 -3.73 -1.47 9.32
N ASP A 321 -3.44 -2.33 8.35
CA ASP A 321 -2.43 -3.40 8.47
C ASP A 321 -1.04 -2.82 8.83
N TRP A 322 -0.80 -1.55 8.51
CA TRP A 322 0.42 -0.81 8.81
C TRP A 322 0.40 -0.07 10.17
N GLN A 323 -0.60 -0.30 11.04
CA GLN A 323 -0.67 0.32 12.37
C GLN A 323 0.66 0.21 13.15
N TYR A 324 1.31 -0.96 13.08
CA TYR A 324 2.58 -1.19 13.76
C TYR A 324 3.71 -0.29 13.24
N MET A 325 3.69 0.08 11.95
CA MET A 325 4.71 0.97 11.38
C MET A 325 4.59 2.37 11.96
N GLY A 326 3.36 2.85 12.18
CA GLY A 326 3.11 4.11 12.88
C GLY A 326 3.68 4.09 14.31
N ILE A 327 3.39 3.03 15.06
CA ILE A 327 3.93 2.82 16.41
C ILE A 327 5.46 2.77 16.39
N ASP A 328 6.06 1.95 15.54
CA ASP A 328 7.52 1.81 15.39
C ASP A 328 8.19 3.17 15.13
N CYS A 329 7.67 3.96 14.18
CA CYS A 329 8.23 5.27 13.86
C CYS A 329 8.19 6.21 15.06
N LEU A 330 7.05 6.29 15.76
CA LEU A 330 6.92 7.13 16.95
C LEU A 330 7.88 6.68 18.05
N LEU A 331 8.05 5.37 18.26
CA LEU A 331 9.02 4.85 19.22
C LEU A 331 10.46 5.19 18.85
N LEU A 332 10.86 5.07 17.58
CA LEU A 332 12.20 5.46 17.12
C LEU A 332 12.47 6.95 17.36
N LEU A 333 11.47 7.81 17.11
CA LEU A 333 11.57 9.25 17.35
C LEU A 333 11.61 9.63 18.84
N LEU A 334 10.86 8.90 19.67
CA LEU A 334 10.82 9.15 21.13
C LEU A 334 12.06 8.64 21.85
N LYS A 335 12.66 7.55 21.38
CA LYS A 335 13.91 7.00 21.94
C LYS A 335 15.13 7.84 21.59
N ASP A 336 15.12 8.56 20.47
CA ASP A 336 16.21 9.45 20.07
C ASP A 336 16.14 10.79 20.85
N PRO A 337 17.13 11.11 21.70
CA PRO A 337 17.12 12.33 22.50
C PRO A 337 17.02 13.62 21.67
N SER A 338 17.53 13.60 20.44
CA SER A 338 17.56 14.78 19.55
C SER A 338 16.21 15.12 18.93
N THR A 339 15.27 14.16 18.91
CA THR A 339 13.93 14.33 18.34
C THR A 339 12.82 14.27 19.39
N ARG A 340 13.06 13.61 20.52
CA ARG A 340 12.08 13.37 21.58
C ARG A 340 11.28 14.61 21.97
N TYR A 341 11.95 15.72 22.31
CA TYR A 341 11.30 16.95 22.79
C TYR A 341 10.39 17.60 21.73
N LYS A 342 10.63 17.36 20.44
CA LYS A 342 9.77 17.86 19.35
C LYS A 342 8.50 17.01 19.16
N VAL A 343 8.58 15.73 19.51
CA VAL A 343 7.57 14.72 19.14
C VAL A 343 6.69 14.34 20.33
N ILE A 344 7.23 14.35 21.56
CA ILE A 344 6.56 13.83 22.75
C ILE A 344 5.21 14.50 23.04
N ASP A 345 5.10 15.81 22.83
CA ASP A 345 3.88 16.57 23.10
C ASP A 345 2.69 16.12 22.25
N MET A 346 2.95 15.59 21.05
CA MET A 346 1.92 15.02 20.19
C MET A 346 1.80 13.52 20.40
N ALA A 347 2.91 12.79 20.32
CA ALA A 347 2.90 11.34 20.34
C ALA A 347 2.34 10.76 21.65
N ALA A 348 2.61 11.39 22.80
CA ALA A 348 2.13 10.90 24.08
C ALA A 348 0.60 10.85 24.16
N LEU A 349 -0.09 11.85 23.58
CA LEU A 349 -1.55 11.95 23.58
C LEU A 349 -2.26 10.83 22.80
N PHE A 350 -1.53 10.14 21.92
CA PHE A 350 -2.06 9.04 21.11
C PHE A 350 -1.56 7.69 21.63
N LEU A 351 -0.28 7.59 21.97
CA LEU A 351 0.34 6.35 22.43
C LEU A 351 -0.17 5.90 23.80
N VAL A 352 -0.65 6.81 24.66
CA VAL A 352 -1.29 6.46 25.93
C VAL A 352 -2.47 5.50 25.74
N ASP A 353 -3.20 5.61 24.64
CA ASP A 353 -4.36 4.76 24.34
C ASP A 353 -3.96 3.31 24.02
N LEU A 354 -2.68 3.08 23.73
CA LEU A 354 -2.12 1.82 23.24
C LEU A 354 -1.29 1.08 24.31
N VAL A 355 -1.12 1.61 25.52
CA VAL A 355 -0.25 1.01 26.57
C VAL A 355 -0.73 -0.36 27.08
N GLU A 356 -2.01 -0.69 26.87
CA GLU A 356 -2.61 -1.99 27.20
C GLU A 356 -2.59 -3.00 26.02
N LEU A 357 -2.01 -2.62 24.88
CA LEU A 357 -1.82 -3.45 23.70
C LEU A 357 -0.82 -4.58 23.97
N LYS A 358 -1.25 -5.83 23.81
CA LYS A 358 -0.39 -7.01 24.06
C LYS A 358 0.46 -7.37 22.85
N SER A 359 -0.16 -7.54 21.69
CA SER A 359 0.50 -7.95 20.45
C SER A 359 -0.21 -7.40 19.22
N LEU A 360 0.53 -7.28 18.12
CA LEU A 360 0.03 -6.90 16.81
C LEU A 360 0.79 -7.73 15.75
N GLY A 361 0.12 -8.70 15.14
CA GLY A 361 0.81 -9.74 14.36
C GLY A 361 1.86 -10.47 15.20
N ASP A 362 3.07 -10.62 14.66
CA ASP A 362 4.19 -11.29 15.33
C ASP A 362 4.88 -10.43 16.40
N ARG A 363 4.47 -9.16 16.55
CA ARG A 363 5.06 -8.24 17.55
C ARG A 363 4.36 -8.40 18.88
N SER A 364 5.10 -8.83 19.90
CA SER A 364 4.62 -8.89 21.29
C SER A 364 5.17 -7.73 22.12
N ASN A 365 4.53 -7.48 23.27
CA ASN A 365 4.96 -6.50 24.28
C ASN A 365 4.96 -5.03 23.81
N LEU A 366 4.14 -4.69 22.82
CA LEU A 366 4.08 -3.32 22.28
C LEU A 366 3.66 -2.29 23.35
N GLY A 367 2.63 -2.58 24.14
CA GLY A 367 2.20 -1.68 25.21
C GLY A 367 3.28 -1.42 26.27
N GLU A 368 4.15 -2.40 26.52
CA GLU A 368 5.31 -2.24 27.42
C GLU A 368 6.41 -1.38 26.78
N ALA A 369 6.70 -1.60 25.49
CA ALA A 369 7.66 -0.77 24.75
C ALA A 369 7.22 0.70 24.69
N ILE A 370 5.92 0.93 24.47
CA ILE A 370 5.31 2.27 24.52
C ILE A 370 5.46 2.88 25.91
N THR A 371 5.10 2.13 26.95
CA THR A 371 5.22 2.60 28.35
C THR A 371 6.65 3.04 28.66
N LYS A 372 7.65 2.22 28.32
CA LYS A 372 9.06 2.55 28.52
C LYS A 372 9.49 3.79 27.73
N ALA A 373 9.06 3.92 26.48
CA ALA A 373 9.39 5.07 25.65
C ALA A 373 8.74 6.37 26.16
N LEU A 374 7.51 6.31 26.68
CA LEU A 374 6.82 7.49 27.24
C LEU A 374 7.45 7.94 28.55
N LEU A 375 7.79 7.00 29.44
CA LEU A 375 8.38 7.29 30.75
C LEU A 375 9.91 7.50 30.72
N LEU A 376 10.52 7.56 29.54
CA LEU A 376 11.96 7.82 29.39
C LEU A 376 12.29 9.29 29.70
N ASN A 377 12.94 9.57 30.84
CA ASN A 377 13.32 10.90 31.36
C ASN A 377 12.15 11.87 31.66
N GLU A 378 12.09 12.36 32.91
CA GLU A 378 10.91 12.98 33.53
C GLU A 378 10.70 14.50 33.29
N LEU A 379 11.51 15.18 32.49
CA LEU A 379 11.39 16.63 32.34
C LEU A 379 10.61 17.02 31.09
N ASN A 380 9.28 17.05 31.18
CA ASN A 380 8.45 17.81 30.24
C ASN A 380 7.76 18.96 30.99
N LYS A 381 7.81 20.18 30.45
CA LYS A 381 7.21 21.39 31.05
C LYS A 381 5.72 21.55 30.73
N ASN A 382 5.17 20.65 29.89
CA ASN A 382 3.80 20.75 29.41
C ASN A 382 2.83 20.03 30.35
N ARG A 383 2.03 20.79 31.10
CA ARG A 383 1.05 20.29 32.08
C ARG A 383 0.09 19.23 31.52
N ARG A 384 -0.30 19.32 30.24
CA ARG A 384 -1.18 18.32 29.62
C ARG A 384 -0.46 16.98 29.46
N ILE A 385 0.83 17.03 29.14
CA ILE A 385 1.66 15.84 28.96
C ILE A 385 2.06 15.26 30.31
N GLU A 386 2.36 16.08 31.31
CA GLU A 386 2.56 15.62 32.70
C GLU A 386 1.38 14.76 33.18
N LYS A 387 0.14 15.24 33.01
CA LYS A 387 -1.07 14.46 33.33
C LYS A 387 -1.16 13.15 32.54
N CYS A 388 -0.80 13.18 31.26
CA CYS A 388 -0.80 11.99 30.40
C CYS A 388 0.25 10.96 30.86
N LEU A 389 1.45 11.41 31.22
CA LEU A 389 2.52 10.55 31.71
C LEU A 389 2.20 10.01 33.11
N GLU A 390 1.56 10.81 33.96
CA GLU A 390 1.06 10.40 35.26
C GLU A 390 -0.03 9.32 35.11
N GLU A 391 -0.95 9.45 34.15
CA GLU A 391 -1.93 8.40 33.83
C GLU A 391 -1.23 7.08 33.45
N VAL A 392 -0.23 7.14 32.57
CA VAL A 392 0.56 5.95 32.15
C VAL A 392 1.27 5.33 33.35
N TRP A 393 1.93 6.13 34.18
CA TRP A 393 2.61 5.69 35.40
C TRP A 393 1.64 5.00 36.37
N ASN A 394 0.51 5.63 36.63
CA ASN A 394 -0.52 5.10 37.52
C ASN A 394 -1.07 3.78 37.00
N LEU A 395 -1.40 3.69 35.71
CA LEU A 395 -1.98 2.49 35.10
C LEU A 395 -0.97 1.33 35.01
N LYS A 396 0.24 1.59 34.55
CA LYS A 396 1.21 0.55 34.18
C LYS A 396 2.20 0.18 35.28
N VAL A 397 2.45 1.09 36.23
CA VAL A 397 3.41 0.88 37.33
C VAL A 397 2.68 0.70 38.66
N GLN A 398 1.99 1.73 39.15
CA GLN A 398 1.39 1.71 40.50
C GLN A 398 0.28 0.68 40.62
N ARG A 399 -0.70 0.75 39.71
CA ARG A 399 -1.89 -0.09 39.73
C ARG A 399 -1.53 -1.56 39.47
N ARG A 400 -0.63 -1.82 38.50
CA ARG A 400 -0.11 -3.17 38.24
C ARG A 400 0.60 -3.76 39.46
N LYS A 401 1.37 -2.96 40.22
CA LYS A 401 2.02 -3.40 41.47
C LYS A 401 1.00 -3.71 42.56
N LYS A 402 0.01 -2.83 42.76
CA LYS A 402 -1.07 -3.01 43.75
C LYS A 402 -1.92 -4.26 43.45
N GLU A 403 -2.31 -4.44 42.20
CA GLU A 403 -3.23 -5.50 41.79
C GLU A 403 -2.57 -6.88 41.68
N ARG A 404 -1.24 -6.96 41.63
CA ARG A 404 -0.50 -8.23 41.60
C ARG A 404 -0.76 -9.12 42.82
N LEU A 405 -1.14 -8.52 43.95
CA LEU A 405 -1.38 -9.20 45.23
C LEU A 405 -2.88 -9.41 45.52
N LEU A 406 -3.77 -9.15 44.57
CA LEU A 406 -5.21 -9.38 44.76
C LEU A 406 -5.51 -10.88 44.79
N SER A 407 -6.32 -11.30 45.77
CA SER A 407 -6.88 -12.66 45.82
C SER A 407 -7.97 -12.83 44.76
N GLU A 408 -8.21 -14.07 44.34
CA GLU A 408 -9.28 -14.40 43.39
C GLU A 408 -10.66 -13.97 43.91
N GLU A 409 -10.92 -14.12 45.22
CA GLU A 409 -12.14 -13.64 45.88
C GLU A 409 -12.35 -12.14 45.68
N LYS A 410 -11.32 -11.32 45.92
CA LYS A 410 -11.40 -9.86 45.72
C LYS A 410 -11.58 -9.47 44.26
N ILE A 411 -11.02 -10.24 43.34
CA ILE A 411 -11.22 -10.03 41.89
C ILE A 411 -12.68 -10.28 41.53
N GLU A 412 -13.29 -11.32 42.11
CA GLU A 412 -14.69 -11.65 41.87
C GLU A 412 -15.66 -10.66 42.53
N GLU A 413 -15.40 -10.25 43.77
CA GLU A 413 -16.12 -9.14 44.42
C GLU A 413 -16.09 -7.87 43.57
N SER A 414 -14.90 -7.53 43.06
CA SER A 414 -14.72 -6.38 42.16
C SER A 414 -15.48 -6.56 40.85
N ARG A 415 -15.56 -7.78 40.31
CA ARG A 415 -16.34 -8.07 39.09
C ARG A 415 -17.81 -7.80 39.31
N VAL A 416 -18.39 -8.31 40.40
CA VAL A 416 -19.80 -8.10 40.75
C VAL A 416 -20.09 -6.62 40.94
N LEU A 417 -19.24 -5.90 41.69
CA LEU A 417 -19.39 -4.46 41.88
C LEU A 417 -19.36 -3.69 40.55
N VAL A 418 -18.39 -4.02 39.68
CA VAL A 418 -18.26 -3.39 38.36
C VAL A 418 -19.48 -3.67 37.49
N ASP A 419 -20.03 -4.88 37.55
CA ASP A 419 -21.23 -5.23 36.80
C ASP A 419 -22.46 -4.45 37.27
N LEU A 420 -22.61 -4.23 38.58
CA LEU A 420 -23.66 -3.35 39.13
C LEU A 420 -23.49 -1.90 38.65
N MET A 421 -22.28 -1.34 38.74
CA MET A 421 -22.00 0.02 38.24
C MET A 421 -22.25 0.15 36.74
N LYS A 422 -21.94 -0.90 35.97
CA LYS A 422 -22.24 -0.95 34.53
C LYS A 422 -23.75 -0.96 34.27
N GLN A 423 -24.54 -1.69 35.07
CA GLN A 423 -26.00 -1.69 34.96
C GLN A 423 -26.58 -0.31 35.28
N GLU A 424 -26.09 0.35 36.33
CA GLU A 424 -26.46 1.72 36.68
C GLU A 424 -26.12 2.68 35.53
N ALA A 425 -24.90 2.63 34.98
CA ALA A 425 -24.50 3.44 33.84
C ALA A 425 -25.36 3.18 32.58
N ASN A 426 -25.72 1.91 32.32
CA ASN A 426 -26.65 1.56 31.25
C ASN A 426 -28.05 2.14 31.49
N HIS A 427 -28.51 2.19 32.74
CA HIS A 427 -29.79 2.80 33.08
C HIS A 427 -29.79 4.30 32.77
N MET A 428 -28.75 5.03 33.23
CA MET A 428 -28.58 6.47 32.93
C MET A 428 -28.55 6.72 31.41
N PHE A 429 -27.82 5.87 30.67
CA PHE A 429 -27.78 5.91 29.22
C PHE A 429 -29.17 5.73 28.58
N CYS A 430 -29.97 4.77 29.08
CA CYS A 430 -31.30 4.49 28.55
C CYS A 430 -32.31 5.62 28.81
N ILE A 431 -32.18 6.34 29.93
CA ILE A 431 -33.05 7.50 30.25
C ILE A 431 -32.57 8.80 29.60
N GLY A 432 -31.43 8.79 28.89
CA GLY A 432 -30.89 9.92 28.15
C GLY A 432 -29.93 10.81 28.94
N GLU A 433 -29.57 10.44 30.17
CA GLU A 433 -28.60 11.15 31.00
C GLU A 433 -27.17 10.72 30.63
N ILE A 434 -26.70 11.20 29.47
CA ILE A 434 -25.47 10.72 28.83
C ILE A 434 -24.22 11.09 29.63
N GLU A 435 -24.13 12.31 30.13
CA GLU A 435 -23.00 12.79 30.95
C GLU A 435 -22.90 12.01 32.26
N GLU A 436 -24.02 11.70 32.89
CA GLU A 436 -24.04 10.88 34.12
C GLU A 436 -23.61 9.44 33.84
N ALA A 437 -24.04 8.87 32.70
CA ALA A 437 -23.56 7.58 32.23
C ALA A 437 -22.03 7.57 32.06
N ILE A 438 -21.45 8.62 31.46
CA ILE A 438 -19.99 8.76 31.29
C ILE A 438 -19.28 8.76 32.64
N MET A 439 -19.81 9.49 33.62
CA MET A 439 -19.26 9.53 34.98
C MET A 439 -19.29 8.15 35.63
N LYS A 440 -20.42 7.46 35.59
CA LYS A 440 -20.58 6.11 36.14
C LYS A 440 -19.68 5.07 35.45
N TYR A 441 -19.57 5.09 34.12
CA TYR A 441 -18.61 4.23 33.41
C TYR A 441 -17.15 4.53 33.80
N SER A 442 -16.82 5.80 34.03
CA SER A 442 -15.48 6.21 34.44
C SER A 442 -15.13 5.71 35.85
N GLU A 443 -16.09 5.75 36.77
CA GLU A 443 -15.95 5.16 38.11
C GLU A 443 -15.80 3.64 38.02
N ALA A 444 -16.62 2.97 37.21
CA ALA A 444 -16.53 1.53 36.99
C ALA A 444 -15.14 1.13 36.43
N LEU A 445 -14.57 1.90 35.49
CA LEU A 445 -13.23 1.67 34.94
C LEU A 445 -12.10 1.85 35.96
N LYS A 446 -12.26 2.79 36.91
CA LYS A 446 -11.31 3.00 38.01
C LYS A 446 -11.32 1.80 38.97
N MET A 447 -12.50 1.27 39.27
CA MET A 447 -12.68 0.12 40.16
C MET A 447 -12.33 -1.22 39.51
N CYS A 448 -12.54 -1.36 38.20
CA CYS A 448 -12.41 -2.64 37.49
C CYS A 448 -10.96 -3.10 37.30
N PRO A 449 -10.50 -4.18 37.98
CA PRO A 449 -9.12 -4.68 37.93
C PRO A 449 -8.58 -4.88 36.50
N LEU A 450 -7.27 -4.69 36.30
CA LEU A 450 -6.61 -4.82 34.99
C LEU A 450 -6.67 -6.24 34.41
N VAL A 451 -6.81 -7.25 35.28
CA VAL A 451 -6.99 -8.65 34.86
C VAL A 451 -8.35 -8.89 34.18
N LEU A 452 -9.38 -8.10 34.54
CA LEU A 452 -10.75 -8.16 33.97
C LEU A 452 -10.82 -7.44 32.61
N ARG A 453 -10.05 -7.94 31.64
CA ARG A 453 -9.91 -7.28 30.32
C ARG A 453 -11.22 -7.19 29.55
N LYS A 454 -12.09 -8.21 29.65
CA LYS A 454 -13.36 -8.25 28.91
C LYS A 454 -14.32 -7.17 29.42
N GLU A 455 -14.41 -7.05 30.73
CA GLU A 455 -15.22 -6.08 31.44
C GLU A 455 -14.73 -4.66 31.13
N ARG A 456 -13.42 -4.41 31.25
CA ARG A 456 -12.80 -3.14 30.85
C ARG A 456 -13.06 -2.77 29.38
N MET A 457 -12.93 -3.75 28.47
CA MET A 457 -13.23 -3.54 27.05
C MET A 457 -14.67 -3.08 26.84
N VAL A 458 -15.64 -3.73 27.50
CA VAL A 458 -17.07 -3.38 27.39
C VAL A 458 -17.33 -1.98 27.95
N LEU A 459 -16.78 -1.66 29.13
CA LEU A 459 -16.92 -0.34 29.76
C LEU A 459 -16.37 0.78 28.87
N TYR A 460 -15.15 0.64 28.37
CA TYR A 460 -14.57 1.61 27.42
C TYR A 460 -15.45 1.74 26.17
N SER A 461 -15.91 0.62 25.60
CA SER A 461 -16.74 0.67 24.40
C SER A 461 -18.07 1.38 24.65
N ASN A 462 -18.71 1.17 25.79
CA ASN A 462 -19.96 1.83 26.15
C ASN A 462 -19.75 3.31 26.47
N ARG A 463 -18.67 3.68 27.17
CA ARG A 463 -18.34 5.09 27.38
C ARG A 463 -18.07 5.80 26.05
N ALA A 464 -17.36 5.17 25.11
CA ALA A 464 -17.18 5.71 23.75
C ALA A 464 -18.51 5.98 23.02
N GLN A 465 -19.55 5.18 23.27
CA GLN A 465 -20.88 5.46 22.72
C GLN A 465 -21.48 6.75 23.27
N CYS A 466 -21.29 7.00 24.56
CA CYS A 466 -21.77 8.20 25.23
C CYS A 466 -21.01 9.44 24.71
N GLU A 467 -19.68 9.33 24.60
CA GLU A 467 -18.81 10.39 24.03
C GLU A 467 -19.24 10.77 22.60
N LEU A 468 -19.61 9.78 21.77
CA LEU A 468 -20.17 10.04 20.43
C LEU A 468 -21.49 10.84 20.48
N LEU A 469 -22.38 10.52 21.43
CA LEU A 469 -23.69 11.17 21.54
C LEU A 469 -23.57 12.64 21.97
N ILE A 470 -22.58 12.97 22.80
CA ILE A 470 -22.30 14.36 23.20
C ILE A 470 -21.39 15.11 22.20
N GLY A 471 -20.93 14.43 21.15
CA GLY A 471 -20.13 15.02 20.08
C GLY A 471 -18.61 15.06 20.32
N ASP A 472 -18.09 14.47 21.39
CA ASP A 472 -16.64 14.40 21.64
C ASP A 472 -15.99 13.24 20.86
N ALA A 473 -15.65 13.51 19.60
CA ALA A 473 -15.00 12.54 18.73
C ALA A 473 -13.63 12.09 19.25
N ASP A 474 -12.84 12.98 19.87
CA ASP A 474 -11.49 12.65 20.34
C ASP A 474 -11.53 11.71 21.55
N ALA A 475 -12.50 11.90 22.46
CA ALA A 475 -12.77 10.97 23.56
C ALA A 475 -13.31 9.62 23.07
N ALA A 476 -14.22 9.62 22.10
CA ALA A 476 -14.75 8.40 21.49
C ALA A 476 -13.64 7.56 20.81
N ILE A 477 -12.69 8.20 20.11
CA ILE A 477 -11.53 7.52 19.51
C ILE A 477 -10.64 6.91 20.59
N ARG A 478 -10.33 7.67 21.65
CA ARG A 478 -9.52 7.20 22.78
C ARG A 478 -10.10 5.94 23.41
N ASP A 479 -11.37 5.99 23.79
CA ASP A 479 -12.02 4.87 24.48
C ASP A 479 -12.21 3.66 23.57
N SER A 480 -12.60 3.87 22.31
CA SER A 480 -12.71 2.78 21.35
C SER A 480 -11.35 2.12 21.08
N THR A 481 -10.28 2.90 20.99
CA THR A 481 -8.91 2.39 20.82
C THR A 481 -8.45 1.57 22.03
N ARG A 482 -8.72 2.03 23.26
CA ARG A 482 -8.43 1.26 24.47
C ARG A 482 -9.21 -0.06 24.50
N ALA A 483 -10.50 -0.04 24.13
CA ALA A 483 -11.29 -1.26 24.01
C ALA A 483 -10.70 -2.24 22.98
N LEU A 484 -10.25 -1.74 21.82
CA LEU A 484 -9.64 -2.57 20.77
C LEU A 484 -8.26 -3.12 21.14
N CYS A 485 -7.50 -2.42 21.98
CA CYS A 485 -6.27 -2.95 22.60
C CYS A 485 -6.56 -4.11 23.56
N LEU A 486 -7.74 -4.11 24.19
CA LEU A 486 -8.16 -5.12 25.15
C LEU A 486 -8.79 -6.35 24.51
N SER A 487 -9.32 -6.22 23.29
CA SER A 487 -9.98 -7.32 22.57
C SER A 487 -9.02 -8.47 22.26
N SER A 488 -9.58 -9.67 22.13
CA SER A 488 -8.85 -10.87 21.73
C SER A 488 -9.64 -11.60 20.64
N PRO A 489 -9.18 -11.59 19.37
CA PRO A 489 -7.96 -10.96 18.85
C PRO A 489 -7.91 -9.43 19.00
N VAL A 490 -6.74 -8.81 18.90
CA VAL A 490 -6.60 -7.33 18.89
C VAL A 490 -7.35 -6.75 17.69
N ASN A 491 -7.93 -5.55 17.84
CA ASN A 491 -8.73 -4.87 16.82
C ASN A 491 -9.93 -5.68 16.29
N SER A 492 -10.56 -6.52 17.14
CA SER A 492 -11.67 -7.38 16.71
C SER A 492 -13.04 -7.02 17.31
N HIS A 493 -13.10 -6.12 18.30
CA HIS A 493 -14.36 -5.80 18.96
C HIS A 493 -15.27 -4.93 18.06
N SER A 494 -16.28 -5.55 17.44
CA SER A 494 -17.10 -4.93 16.39
C SER A 494 -17.78 -3.62 16.80
N LYS A 495 -18.31 -3.53 18.04
CA LYS A 495 -18.95 -2.29 18.52
C LYS A 495 -17.94 -1.14 18.61
N SER A 496 -16.72 -1.41 19.07
CA SER A 496 -15.67 -0.39 19.16
C SER A 496 -15.16 0.03 17.78
N LEU A 497 -15.03 -0.90 16.83
CA LEU A 497 -14.69 -0.57 15.44
C LEU A 497 -15.74 0.37 14.83
N TRP A 498 -17.02 0.03 14.98
CA TRP A 498 -18.10 0.87 14.46
C TRP A 498 -18.13 2.27 15.12
N ARG A 499 -18.01 2.33 16.45
CA ARG A 499 -17.95 3.60 17.21
C ARG A 499 -16.78 4.46 16.77
N ARG A 500 -15.58 3.88 16.65
CA ARG A 500 -14.39 4.62 16.22
C ARG A 500 -14.46 5.08 14.77
N SER A 501 -15.05 4.29 13.88
CA SER A 501 -15.27 4.71 12.48
C SER A 501 -16.14 5.97 12.36
N GLN A 502 -17.18 6.09 13.19
CA GLN A 502 -18.04 7.29 13.24
C GLN A 502 -17.27 8.49 13.79
N ALA A 503 -16.48 8.30 14.85
CA ALA A 503 -15.65 9.36 15.41
C ALA A 503 -14.59 9.84 14.40
N TYR A 504 -13.97 8.92 13.64
CA TYR A 504 -13.04 9.29 12.56
C TYR A 504 -13.73 10.05 11.43
N ASP A 505 -14.96 9.68 11.07
CA ASP A 505 -15.76 10.43 10.09
C ASP A 505 -16.03 11.88 10.56
N MET A 506 -16.40 12.07 11.84
CA MET A 506 -16.58 13.40 12.44
C MET A 506 -15.28 14.24 12.41
N LYS A 507 -14.12 13.59 12.47
CA LYS A 507 -12.80 14.24 12.37
C LYS A 507 -12.33 14.50 10.93
N GLY A 508 -13.04 14.02 9.91
CA GLY A 508 -12.58 14.05 8.52
C GLY A 508 -11.44 13.07 8.21
N LEU A 509 -11.20 12.09 9.10
CA LEU A 509 -10.17 11.06 8.94
C LEU A 509 -10.75 9.89 8.13
N ALA A 510 -10.97 10.16 6.84
CA ALA A 510 -11.70 9.26 5.94
C ALA A 510 -11.04 7.88 5.80
N LYS A 511 -9.70 7.84 5.72
CA LYS A 511 -8.93 6.61 5.61
C LYS A 511 -9.11 5.73 6.85
N GLU A 512 -8.92 6.29 8.03
CA GLU A 512 -9.04 5.59 9.31
C GLU A 512 -10.48 5.09 9.54
N SER A 513 -11.48 5.92 9.19
CA SER A 513 -12.90 5.56 9.23
C SER A 513 -13.20 4.36 8.32
N MET A 514 -12.71 4.39 7.08
CA MET A 514 -12.89 3.30 6.13
C MET A 514 -12.28 1.98 6.62
N MET A 515 -11.05 2.02 7.14
CA MET A 515 -10.37 0.82 7.65
C MET A 515 -11.13 0.18 8.82
N ASP A 516 -11.66 0.98 9.74
CA ASP A 516 -12.50 0.50 10.84
C ASP A 516 -13.81 -0.12 10.32
N CYS A 517 -14.46 0.49 9.32
CA CYS A 517 -15.66 -0.07 8.70
C CYS A 517 -15.39 -1.40 7.98
N LEU A 518 -14.29 -1.52 7.23
CA LEU A 518 -13.90 -2.75 6.55
C LEU A 518 -13.62 -3.88 7.56
N MET A 519 -12.90 -3.57 8.65
CA MET A 519 -12.69 -4.53 9.74
C MET A 519 -13.99 -4.92 10.44
N PHE A 520 -14.90 -3.97 10.65
CA PHE A 520 -16.22 -4.24 11.22
C PHE A 520 -17.01 -5.24 10.38
N ILE A 521 -17.10 -5.04 9.06
CA ILE A 521 -17.79 -5.95 8.14
C ILE A 521 -17.12 -7.32 8.09
N ASN A 522 -15.79 -7.36 8.03
CA ASN A 522 -15.03 -8.63 8.06
C ASN A 522 -15.33 -9.44 9.32
N GLY A 523 -15.56 -8.76 10.46
CA GLY A 523 -16.03 -9.38 11.69
C GLY A 523 -17.42 -10.01 11.55
N CYS A 524 -18.38 -9.29 10.96
CA CYS A 524 -19.74 -9.78 10.72
C CYS A 524 -19.78 -11.01 9.79
N ILE A 525 -18.93 -11.02 8.75
CA ILE A 525 -18.82 -12.13 7.80
C ILE A 525 -18.33 -13.41 8.48
N LYS A 526 -17.33 -13.31 9.37
CA LYS A 526 -16.74 -14.48 10.04
C LYS A 526 -17.66 -15.11 11.09
N SER A 527 -18.60 -14.34 11.64
CA SER A 527 -19.56 -14.84 12.64
C SER A 527 -20.77 -15.57 12.05
N GLU A 528 -21.09 -15.38 10.77
CA GLU A 528 -22.25 -16.01 10.13
C GLU A 528 -21.80 -17.21 9.27
N SER A 529 -22.06 -18.44 9.73
CA SER A 529 -21.82 -19.68 8.99
C SER A 529 -22.82 -19.94 7.84
N SER A 530 -23.59 -18.93 7.43
CA SER A 530 -24.71 -19.09 6.49
C SER A 530 -24.54 -18.29 5.19
N LYS A 531 -25.07 -18.83 4.09
CA LYS A 531 -24.78 -18.49 2.69
C LYS A 531 -25.22 -17.09 2.20
N ARG A 532 -25.60 -16.14 3.08
CA ARG A 532 -25.89 -14.75 2.69
C ARG A 532 -25.53 -13.78 3.81
N VAL A 533 -24.29 -13.29 3.79
CA VAL A 533 -23.84 -12.19 4.65
C VAL A 533 -24.68 -10.95 4.34
N LYS A 534 -25.42 -10.43 5.33
CA LYS A 534 -26.12 -9.14 5.19
C LYS A 534 -25.27 -8.03 5.80
N VAL A 535 -24.60 -7.25 4.94
CA VAL A 535 -23.93 -6.02 5.37
C VAL A 535 -25.00 -5.01 5.84
N PRO A 536 -24.91 -4.47 7.06
CA PRO A 536 -25.87 -3.45 7.51
C PRO A 536 -25.83 -2.22 6.61
N TYR A 537 -27.01 -1.69 6.23
CA TYR A 537 -27.12 -0.56 5.30
C TYR A 537 -26.33 0.67 5.74
N TYR A 538 -26.34 0.99 7.03
CA TYR A 538 -25.58 2.11 7.58
C TYR A 538 -24.06 1.96 7.38
N ALA A 539 -23.55 0.72 7.43
CA ALA A 539 -22.13 0.43 7.25
C ALA A 539 -21.76 0.50 5.77
N ALA A 540 -22.61 -0.02 4.88
CA ALA A 540 -22.45 0.12 3.43
C ALA A 540 -22.42 1.61 3.03
N ARG A 541 -23.36 2.42 3.54
CA ARG A 541 -23.40 3.86 3.28
C ARG A 541 -22.15 4.60 3.77
N MET A 542 -21.67 4.27 4.98
CA MET A 542 -20.43 4.85 5.49
C MET A 542 -19.24 4.49 4.61
N ILE A 543 -19.13 3.23 4.19
CA ILE A 543 -18.04 2.79 3.31
C ILE A 543 -18.10 3.49 1.96
N SER A 544 -19.25 3.59 1.30
CA SER A 544 -19.36 4.34 0.05
C SER A 544 -18.89 5.78 0.20
N LYS A 545 -19.31 6.46 1.28
CA LYS A 545 -18.86 7.83 1.60
C LYS A 545 -17.34 7.90 1.74
N GLN A 546 -16.73 7.01 2.52
CA GLN A 546 -15.29 7.05 2.74
C GLN A 546 -14.48 6.56 1.54
N MET A 547 -15.01 5.62 0.75
CA MET A 547 -14.41 5.19 -0.51
C MET A 547 -14.32 6.36 -1.49
N ASP A 548 -15.38 7.15 -1.64
CA ASP A 548 -15.36 8.35 -2.51
C ASP A 548 -14.35 9.40 -2.04
N ALA A 549 -14.23 9.59 -0.72
CA ALA A 549 -13.30 10.55 -0.12
C ALA A 549 -11.84 10.08 -0.18
N THR A 550 -11.61 8.78 -0.13
CA THR A 550 -10.27 8.16 -0.13
C THR A 550 -9.86 7.61 -1.49
N TRP A 551 -10.72 7.76 -2.51
CA TRP A 551 -10.46 7.29 -3.86
C TRP A 551 -9.13 7.84 -4.36
N LEU A 552 -8.37 6.99 -5.05
CA LEU A 552 -6.99 7.28 -5.44
C LEU A 552 -6.87 8.57 -6.26
N PHE A 553 -7.88 8.86 -7.10
CA PHE A 553 -7.93 10.06 -7.92
C PHE A 553 -8.80 11.19 -7.34
N ALA A 554 -9.26 11.10 -6.08
CA ALA A 554 -10.13 12.11 -5.47
C ALA A 554 -9.52 13.52 -5.53
N THR A 555 -8.24 13.65 -5.21
CA THR A 555 -7.51 14.93 -5.27
C THR A 555 -7.40 15.44 -6.71
N ALA A 556 -7.06 14.57 -7.67
CA ALA A 556 -6.94 14.94 -9.08
C ALA A 556 -8.30 15.38 -9.66
N ARG A 557 -9.38 14.67 -9.34
CA ARG A 557 -10.76 15.04 -9.67
C ARG A 557 -11.13 16.41 -9.12
N SER A 558 -10.82 16.66 -7.84
CA SER A 558 -11.11 17.95 -7.21
C SER A 558 -10.36 19.10 -7.87
N LYS A 559 -9.08 18.92 -8.21
CA LYS A 559 -8.28 19.93 -8.92
C LYS A 559 -8.88 20.26 -10.29
N MET A 560 -9.33 19.25 -11.05
CA MET A 560 -9.97 19.49 -12.35
C MET A 560 -11.30 20.24 -12.24
N ALA A 561 -12.03 20.10 -11.13
CA ALA A 561 -13.30 20.79 -10.93
C ALA A 561 -13.13 22.28 -10.60
N THR A 562 -11.95 22.71 -10.15
CA THR A 562 -11.70 24.08 -9.64
C THR A 562 -10.96 25.00 -10.61
N VAL A 563 -10.50 24.52 -11.77
CA VAL A 563 -9.62 25.30 -12.65
C VAL A 563 -10.40 25.98 -13.78
N ASP A 564 -10.32 27.31 -13.82
CA ASP A 564 -10.61 28.15 -14.99
C ASP A 564 -9.39 28.13 -15.95
N ASP A 565 -9.64 28.24 -17.26
CA ASP A 565 -8.78 27.80 -18.40
C ASP A 565 -7.32 28.34 -18.49
N GLN A 566 -6.84 29.18 -17.56
CA GLN A 566 -5.56 29.91 -17.68
C GLN A 566 -4.34 29.27 -16.98
N ASP A 567 -4.50 28.47 -15.92
CA ASP A 567 -3.36 27.82 -15.24
C ASP A 567 -2.88 26.52 -15.93
N PHE A 568 -3.52 26.13 -17.03
CA PHE A 568 -3.30 24.86 -17.72
C PHE A 568 -2.12 24.83 -18.71
N GLN A 569 -1.37 25.93 -18.89
CA GLN A 569 -0.29 25.97 -19.88
C GLN A 569 0.96 25.19 -19.45
N GLU A 570 1.32 25.13 -18.16
CA GLU A 570 2.50 24.36 -17.72
C GLU A 570 2.28 22.83 -17.70
N ILE A 571 1.03 22.35 -17.64
CA ILE A 571 0.70 20.90 -17.66
C ILE A 571 0.37 20.42 -19.08
N LYS A 572 -0.15 21.28 -19.97
CA LYS A 572 -0.51 20.95 -21.36
C LYS A 572 0.64 20.97 -22.36
N GLU A 573 1.83 21.45 -22.01
CA GLU A 573 2.97 21.49 -22.96
C GLU A 573 3.49 20.11 -23.40
N VAL A 574 2.95 19.00 -22.88
CA VAL A 574 3.33 17.64 -23.32
C VAL A 574 2.48 17.07 -24.46
N GLN A 575 1.33 17.65 -24.84
CA GLN A 575 0.67 17.33 -26.14
C GLN A 575 -0.59 18.18 -26.37
N LYS A 576 -0.59 18.99 -27.43
CA LYS A 576 -1.76 19.75 -27.91
C LYS A 576 -2.69 18.89 -28.77
N SER A 577 -3.99 18.90 -28.46
CA SER A 577 -5.05 19.46 -29.31
C SER A 577 -6.42 19.40 -28.59
N GLU A 578 -7.28 20.37 -28.90
CA GLU A 578 -8.37 20.91 -28.07
C GLU A 578 -9.71 20.14 -28.13
N SER A 579 -10.52 20.25 -27.06
CA SER A 579 -11.81 20.99 -27.02
C SER A 579 -12.80 20.45 -25.98
N ARG A 580 -13.45 21.41 -25.31
CA ARG A 580 -14.36 21.39 -24.13
C ARG A 580 -15.67 20.62 -24.37
N VAL A 581 -16.26 20.02 -23.32
CA VAL A 581 -17.67 20.22 -22.88
C VAL A 581 -17.84 19.79 -21.41
N ASN A 582 -18.58 20.57 -20.61
CA ASN A 582 -19.13 20.23 -19.28
C ASN A 582 -20.20 19.13 -19.38
N LEU A 583 -20.37 18.27 -18.37
CA LEU A 583 -21.66 17.62 -18.04
C LEU A 583 -21.63 16.80 -16.73
N HIS A 584 -22.79 16.84 -16.06
CA HIS A 584 -23.24 16.20 -14.82
C HIS A 584 -23.00 14.67 -14.73
N GLU A 585 -22.77 14.16 -13.51
CA GLU A 585 -22.70 12.72 -13.18
C GLU A 585 -24.11 12.10 -13.00
N SER A 586 -24.34 10.91 -13.57
CA SER A 586 -25.49 10.03 -13.28
C SER A 586 -25.19 9.11 -12.09
N SER A 587 -26.21 8.82 -11.28
CA SER A 587 -26.10 8.08 -10.01
C SER A 587 -26.04 6.55 -10.16
N SER A 588 -26.23 5.97 -11.35
CA SER A 588 -26.19 4.50 -11.54
C SER A 588 -24.77 3.94 -11.52
N ASP A 589 -23.79 4.69 -12.03
CA ASP A 589 -22.45 4.17 -12.33
C ASP A 589 -21.55 4.06 -11.07
N LYS A 590 -21.95 4.71 -9.98
CA LYS A 590 -21.25 4.63 -8.68
C LYS A 590 -21.53 3.30 -7.97
N GLN A 591 -22.73 2.74 -8.14
CA GLN A 591 -23.18 1.58 -7.37
C GLN A 591 -22.44 0.29 -7.78
N ASP A 592 -22.23 0.07 -9.08
CA ASP A 592 -21.57 -1.15 -9.60
C ASP A 592 -20.06 -1.17 -9.32
N TYR A 593 -19.40 -0.01 -9.33
CA TYR A 593 -17.99 0.16 -8.94
C TYR A 593 -17.76 -0.20 -7.45
N HIS A 594 -18.65 0.24 -6.56
CA HIS A 594 -18.55 -0.11 -5.14
C HIS A 594 -18.72 -1.61 -4.88
N ASP A 595 -19.61 -2.29 -5.61
CA ASP A 595 -19.86 -3.72 -5.47
C ASP A 595 -18.68 -4.58 -5.99
N GLU A 596 -17.99 -4.15 -7.06
CA GLU A 596 -16.80 -4.84 -7.56
C GLU A 596 -15.55 -4.58 -6.70
N MET A 597 -15.33 -3.35 -6.21
CA MET A 597 -14.24 -3.07 -5.26
C MET A 597 -14.42 -3.84 -3.94
N MET A 598 -15.66 -3.95 -3.45
CA MET A 598 -15.98 -4.82 -2.31
C MET A 598 -15.66 -6.28 -2.62
N ARG A 599 -15.97 -6.79 -3.82
CA ARG A 599 -15.56 -8.15 -4.22
C ARG A 599 -14.03 -8.33 -4.26
N ILE A 600 -13.28 -7.35 -4.76
CA ILE A 600 -11.82 -7.40 -4.85
C ILE A 600 -11.17 -7.39 -3.44
N VAL A 601 -11.63 -6.50 -2.55
CA VAL A 601 -11.20 -6.46 -1.14
C VAL A 601 -11.48 -7.79 -0.43
N MET A 602 -12.63 -8.41 -0.72
CA MET A 602 -13.03 -9.70 -0.14
C MET A 602 -12.25 -10.89 -0.71
N GLN A 603 -11.66 -10.79 -1.91
CA GLN A 603 -10.97 -11.90 -2.57
C GLN A 603 -9.46 -11.95 -2.32
N LYS A 604 -8.81 -10.93 -1.72
CA LYS A 604 -7.35 -10.85 -1.52
C LYS A 604 -6.53 -11.28 -2.75
N LYS A 605 -7.02 -11.00 -3.96
CA LYS A 605 -6.33 -11.33 -5.21
C LYS A 605 -5.58 -10.12 -5.74
N GLY A 606 -4.51 -9.75 -5.04
CA GLY A 606 -3.43 -8.96 -5.62
C GLY A 606 -2.33 -9.92 -6.09
N LEU A 607 -1.91 -9.84 -7.35
CA LEU A 607 -0.66 -10.47 -7.78
C LEU A 607 0.47 -9.70 -7.09
N SER A 608 0.96 -10.23 -5.97
CA SER A 608 2.13 -9.71 -5.26
C SER A 608 3.36 -9.86 -6.16
N THR A 609 3.73 -8.78 -6.88
CA THR A 609 4.92 -8.77 -7.76
C THR A 609 6.13 -8.11 -7.12
N ILE A 610 6.01 -7.63 -5.88
CA ILE A 610 7.13 -7.15 -5.06
C ILE A 610 7.02 -7.87 -3.72
N PHE A 611 7.80 -8.92 -3.57
CA PHE A 611 8.20 -9.36 -2.25
C PHE A 611 9.32 -8.41 -1.83
N GLU A 612 9.17 -7.73 -0.70
CA GLU A 612 10.36 -7.22 -0.02
C GLU A 612 11.27 -8.43 0.21
N GLU A 613 12.45 -8.45 -0.41
CA GLU A 613 13.44 -9.48 -0.14
C GLU A 613 13.69 -9.55 1.38
N PRO A 614 14.12 -10.71 1.91
CA PRO A 614 14.49 -10.86 3.31
C PRO A 614 15.59 -9.91 3.77
N LEU A 615 16.20 -9.08 2.91
CA LEU A 615 17.09 -8.00 3.29
C LEU A 615 16.44 -6.99 4.24
N THR A 616 15.14 -6.67 4.12
CA THR A 616 14.46 -5.87 5.14
C THR A 616 14.26 -6.66 6.42
N GLN A 617 13.96 -7.97 6.38
CA GLN A 617 13.87 -8.81 7.59
C GLN A 617 15.22 -9.08 8.26
N LEU A 618 16.31 -9.27 7.50
CA LEU A 618 17.67 -9.51 7.97
C LEU A 618 18.31 -8.22 8.47
N LYS A 619 18.07 -7.07 7.81
CA LYS A 619 18.40 -5.76 8.37
C LYS A 619 17.50 -5.44 9.54
N GLU A 620 16.20 -5.75 9.51
CA GLU A 620 15.29 -5.55 10.64
C GLU A 620 15.67 -6.42 11.83
N GLU A 621 16.08 -7.67 11.64
CA GLU A 621 16.67 -8.53 12.68
C GLU A 621 18.02 -8.00 13.14
N SER A 622 18.88 -7.53 12.23
CA SER A 622 20.17 -6.93 12.56
C SER A 622 20.02 -5.62 13.35
N TRP A 623 19.04 -4.80 13.01
CA TRP A 623 18.72 -3.52 13.63
C TRP A 623 17.95 -3.72 14.94
N ARG A 624 17.04 -4.72 15.01
CA ARG A 624 16.44 -5.20 16.26
C ARG A 624 17.51 -5.82 17.17
N LYS A 625 18.50 -6.54 16.62
CA LYS A 625 19.66 -7.04 17.37
C LYS A 625 20.49 -5.87 17.89
N MET A 626 20.82 -4.86 17.07
CA MET A 626 21.49 -3.63 17.50
C MET A 626 20.71 -2.82 18.54
N GLU A 627 19.39 -2.74 18.46
CA GLU A 627 18.55 -2.13 19.50
C GLU A 627 18.62 -2.94 20.80
N ARG A 628 18.61 -4.28 20.73
CA ARG A 628 18.78 -5.16 21.90
C ARG A 628 20.19 -5.05 22.53
N THR A 629 21.25 -4.89 21.73
CA THR A 629 22.61 -4.66 22.25
C THR A 629 22.87 -3.26 22.77
N LYS A 630 21.99 -2.28 22.50
CA LYS A 630 22.04 -0.93 23.10
C LYS A 630 21.13 -0.75 24.33
N THR A 631 20.40 -1.80 24.74
CA THR A 631 19.53 -1.80 25.93
C THR A 631 19.93 -2.84 27.01
N LEU A 632 21.09 -3.46 26.85
CA LEU A 632 21.90 -4.03 27.93
C LEU A 632 23.05 -3.05 28.19
#